data_AF-A0A536DQ71-F1
#
_entry.id   AF-A0A536DQ71-F1
#
_cell.length_a   1.000
_cell.length_b   1.000
_cell.length_c   1.000
_cell.angle_alpha   90.00
_cell.angle_beta   90.00
_cell.angle_gamma   90.00
#
_symmetry.space_group_name_H-M   'P 1'
#
loop_
_entity.id
_entity.type
_entity.pdbx_description
1 polymer ?
#
loop_
_entity_poly.entity_id
_entity_poly.type
_entity_poly.pdbx_seq_one_letter_code
_entity_poly.pdbx_strand_id
1 'polypeptide(L)'
;MPGRAVRWSRLPAKVGALLSAFLLTVVAFLAPQAYSTVSQAAEDPSAATTGYSLADPAIATYFRQHGGAAALGNPISAPMRLLGSRVQLFQRQAIEVRPDGSVGTLNLVDGDFLPLATIAGPGMAPDPGLLARLPKPGSPGYAQRASAYLDSAAPNDWNGMRVRFGATYRSMLKCSDLAGAASCTGATTFSVTSDLYGLPTGKPIADPHSQDYAYLRFQRGVMVYSRTASDTQW
;
A
#
# COMPACT_ATOMS: atom_id res chain seq x y z
N MET A 1 19.46 -76.54 -16.59
CA MET A 1 19.93 -77.82 -16.00
C MET A 1 21.14 -77.55 -15.11
N PRO A 2 21.33 -78.30 -14.01
CA PRO A 2 21.64 -77.75 -12.70
C PRO A 2 23.09 -77.98 -12.22
N GLY A 3 23.43 -77.38 -11.08
CA GLY A 3 24.41 -77.92 -10.13
C GLY A 3 25.68 -77.07 -9.97
N ARG A 4 26.28 -76.92 -8.80
CA ARG A 4 25.97 -77.30 -7.42
C ARG A 4 27.09 -76.67 -6.59
N ALA A 5 26.77 -76.25 -5.38
CA ALA A 5 27.68 -75.61 -4.44
C ALA A 5 28.90 -76.45 -4.05
N VAL A 6 29.96 -75.80 -3.62
CA VAL A 6 31.00 -76.41 -2.77
C VAL A 6 31.09 -75.60 -1.48
N ARG A 7 30.76 -76.30 -0.40
CA ARG A 7 30.68 -75.85 0.98
C ARG A 7 31.81 -76.56 1.72
N TRP A 8 32.73 -75.82 2.31
CA TRP A 8 33.70 -76.39 3.25
C TRP A 8 33.50 -75.76 4.62
N SER A 9 33.39 -76.66 5.58
CA SER A 9 32.94 -76.47 6.95
C SER A 9 34.10 -76.80 7.90
N ARG A 10 34.20 -76.09 9.03
CA ARG A 10 34.19 -76.63 10.43
C ARG A 10 34.98 -75.72 11.39
N LEU A 11 34.34 -75.45 12.54
CA LEU A 11 34.86 -74.78 13.76
C LEU A 11 35.81 -75.71 14.56
N PRO A 12 36.49 -75.24 15.63
CA PRO A 12 35.92 -75.19 17.01
C PRO A 12 36.32 -73.92 17.83
N ALA A 13 35.48 -73.34 18.71
CA ALA A 13 35.24 -73.63 20.15
C ALA A 13 36.51 -73.42 21.04
N LYS A 14 36.60 -72.62 22.12
CA LYS A 14 35.71 -72.41 23.29
C LYS A 14 36.22 -71.24 24.19
N VAL A 15 35.27 -70.49 24.76
CA VAL A 15 35.12 -70.08 26.19
C VAL A 15 36.12 -69.11 26.85
N GLY A 16 35.59 -68.01 27.40
CA GLY A 16 36.19 -67.20 28.46
C GLY A 16 35.37 -65.92 28.72
N ALA A 17 34.61 -65.89 29.81
CA ALA A 17 33.53 -64.93 30.07
C ALA A 17 33.96 -63.68 30.86
N LEU A 18 33.18 -62.61 30.67
CA LEU A 18 32.81 -61.53 31.62
C LEU A 18 33.85 -60.46 32.00
N LEU A 19 33.56 -59.21 31.59
CA LEU A 19 33.52 -57.98 32.40
C LEU A 19 33.05 -56.84 31.46
N SER A 20 31.76 -56.55 31.44
CA SER A 20 31.13 -55.45 32.21
C SER A 20 31.21 -54.10 31.51
N ALA A 21 30.13 -53.79 30.80
CA ALA A 21 29.41 -52.52 30.81
C ALA A 21 30.23 -51.21 30.69
N PHE A 22 30.31 -50.66 29.48
CA PHE A 22 30.11 -49.21 29.31
C PHE A 22 29.52 -48.89 27.93
N LEU A 23 28.25 -48.52 27.96
CA LEU A 23 27.48 -47.71 27.02
C LEU A 23 27.83 -47.80 25.52
N LEU A 24 26.95 -48.51 24.79
CA LEU A 24 26.51 -48.06 23.47
C LEU A 24 25.85 -46.67 23.61
N THR A 25 26.54 -45.61 23.21
CA THR A 25 25.91 -44.34 22.82
C THR A 25 26.02 -44.17 21.31
N VAL A 26 24.99 -44.68 20.64
CA VAL A 26 24.33 -44.13 19.45
C VAL A 26 25.18 -43.13 18.65
N VAL A 27 25.87 -43.65 17.63
CA VAL A 27 26.28 -42.88 16.45
C VAL A 27 25.02 -42.63 15.63
N ALA A 28 24.31 -41.53 15.89
CA ALA A 28 23.30 -41.00 14.99
C ALA A 28 22.97 -39.57 15.39
N PHE A 29 23.67 -38.57 14.83
CA PHE A 29 23.12 -37.23 14.57
C PHE A 29 24.15 -36.43 13.75
N LEU A 30 24.40 -36.89 12.53
CA LEU A 30 25.02 -36.08 11.46
C LEU A 30 24.02 -36.00 10.31
N ALA A 31 22.81 -35.54 10.60
CA ALA A 31 21.95 -34.99 9.58
C ALA A 31 22.38 -33.52 9.40
N PRO A 32 22.73 -33.07 8.18
CA PRO A 32 22.80 -31.64 7.93
C PRO A 32 21.41 -31.09 8.22
N GLN A 33 21.30 -30.29 9.28
CA GLN A 33 20.11 -29.48 9.51
C GLN A 33 20.00 -28.62 8.26
N ALA A 34 19.00 -28.89 7.43
CA ALA A 34 18.56 -27.92 6.45
C ALA A 34 18.09 -26.73 7.28
N TYR A 35 18.99 -25.77 7.50
CA TYR A 35 18.61 -24.46 8.00
C TYR A 35 17.60 -23.96 6.99
N SER A 36 16.32 -23.96 7.37
CA SER A 36 15.32 -23.18 6.67
C SER A 36 15.89 -21.78 6.59
N THR A 37 16.32 -21.37 5.40
CA THR A 37 16.51 -19.96 5.15
C THR A 37 15.16 -19.34 5.45
N VAL A 38 15.08 -18.59 6.55
CA VAL A 38 14.04 -17.57 6.67
C VAL A 38 14.22 -16.77 5.39
N SER A 39 13.28 -16.93 4.46
CA SER A 39 13.22 -16.07 3.30
C SER A 39 13.17 -14.67 3.89
N GLN A 40 14.28 -13.94 3.82
CA GLN A 40 14.26 -12.51 3.95
C GLN A 40 13.25 -12.09 2.89
N ALA A 41 12.02 -11.83 3.32
CA ALA A 41 11.09 -11.07 2.51
C ALA A 41 11.91 -9.84 2.13
N ALA A 42 12.25 -9.75 0.83
CA ALA A 42 13.09 -8.69 0.32
C ALA A 42 12.61 -7.39 0.96
N GLU A 43 13.50 -6.72 1.69
CA GLU A 43 13.18 -5.50 2.39
C GLU A 43 12.55 -4.57 1.36
N ASP A 44 11.29 -4.18 1.59
CA ASP A 44 10.52 -3.42 0.62
C ASP A 44 11.34 -2.16 0.32
N PRO A 45 11.79 -1.91 -0.93
CA PRO A 45 12.81 -0.90 -1.24
C PRO A 45 12.51 0.51 -0.68
N SER A 46 11.24 0.77 -0.37
CA SER A 46 10.77 1.98 0.30
C SER A 46 11.31 2.20 1.71
N ALA A 47 11.57 1.14 2.48
CA ALA A 47 12.02 1.25 3.88
C ALA A 47 13.46 1.78 4.00
N ALA A 48 14.32 1.44 3.03
CA ALA A 48 15.73 1.82 3.01
C ALA A 48 15.94 3.33 2.81
N THR A 49 14.97 4.06 2.26
CA THR A 49 15.12 5.48 1.92
C THR A 49 14.86 6.41 3.11
N THR A 50 13.92 6.04 3.98
CA THR A 50 13.48 6.91 5.11
C THR A 50 13.80 6.35 6.49
N GLY A 51 14.25 5.09 6.57
CA GLY A 51 14.56 4.41 7.84
C GLY A 51 13.33 3.87 8.57
N TYR A 52 12.14 3.93 7.97
CA TYR A 52 10.90 3.39 8.54
C TYR A 52 10.43 2.16 7.76
N SER A 53 10.09 1.09 8.47
CA SER A 53 9.64 -0.16 7.85
C SER A 53 8.11 -0.31 7.89
N LEU A 54 7.58 -1.17 7.03
CA LEU A 54 6.18 -1.60 7.00
C LEU A 54 5.93 -2.74 8.00
N ALA A 55 6.13 -2.47 9.30
CA ALA A 55 6.05 -3.50 10.35
C ALA A 55 4.64 -4.04 10.60
N ASP A 56 3.59 -3.29 10.22
CA ASP A 56 2.19 -3.67 10.41
C ASP A 56 1.66 -4.44 9.17
N PRO A 57 1.28 -5.72 9.28
CA PRO A 57 0.93 -6.53 8.12
C PRO A 57 -0.30 -6.03 7.35
N ALA A 58 -1.26 -5.40 8.04
CA ALA A 58 -2.47 -4.87 7.42
C ALA A 58 -2.13 -3.63 6.58
N ILE A 59 -1.30 -2.74 7.13
CA ILE A 59 -0.79 -1.56 6.41
C ILE A 59 0.10 -1.97 5.24
N ALA A 60 1.01 -2.93 5.45
CA ALA A 60 1.88 -3.44 4.40
C ALA A 60 1.10 -4.05 3.22
N THR A 61 0.02 -4.77 3.53
CA THR A 61 -0.87 -5.35 2.50
C THR A 61 -1.60 -4.26 1.73
N TYR A 62 -2.19 -3.29 2.45
CA TYR A 62 -2.87 -2.16 1.81
C TYR A 62 -1.93 -1.36 0.92
N PHE A 63 -0.73 -1.03 1.42
CA PHE A 63 0.32 -0.33 0.68
C PHE A 63 0.62 -1.00 -0.66
N ARG A 64 0.91 -2.30 -0.67
CA ARG A 64 1.22 -3.05 -1.91
C ARG A 64 0.05 -3.11 -2.88
N GLN A 65 -1.17 -3.29 -2.37
CA GLN A 65 -2.37 -3.37 -3.21
C GLN A 65 -2.76 -2.03 -3.84
N HIS A 66 -2.34 -0.92 -3.22
CA HIS A 66 -2.73 0.43 -3.63
C HIS A 66 -1.55 1.23 -4.21
N GLY A 67 -0.69 0.59 -5.00
CA GLY A 67 0.35 1.29 -5.75
C GLY A 67 1.66 1.57 -5.01
N GLY A 68 1.77 1.15 -3.75
CA GLY A 68 2.98 1.25 -2.94
C GLY A 68 3.58 2.65 -2.92
N ALA A 69 4.90 2.74 -3.07
CA ALA A 69 5.63 4.02 -3.03
C ALA A 69 5.26 4.95 -4.21
N ALA A 70 4.84 4.40 -5.35
CA ALA A 70 4.38 5.22 -6.48
C ALA A 70 3.12 6.03 -6.12
N ALA A 71 2.27 5.47 -5.25
CA ALA A 71 1.03 6.08 -4.80
C ALA A 71 1.20 6.88 -3.49
N LEU A 72 1.72 6.24 -2.46
CA LEU A 72 1.71 6.74 -1.09
C LEU A 72 3.03 7.44 -0.72
N GLY A 73 4.09 7.20 -1.51
CA GLY A 73 5.46 7.54 -1.15
C GLY A 73 6.04 6.58 -0.10
N ASN A 74 7.26 6.89 0.36
CA ASN A 74 7.92 6.10 1.40
C ASN A 74 7.28 6.36 2.78
N PRO A 75 7.30 5.37 3.70
CA PRO A 75 6.87 5.59 5.08
C PRO A 75 7.75 6.65 5.75
N ILE A 76 7.16 7.55 6.52
CA ILE A 76 7.89 8.61 7.25
C ILE A 76 7.70 8.53 8.76
N SER A 77 7.06 7.45 9.23
CA SER A 77 6.89 7.16 10.65
C SER A 77 6.90 5.66 10.90
N ALA A 78 7.13 5.28 12.16
CA ALA A 78 6.70 3.97 12.66
C ALA A 78 5.16 3.93 12.79
N PRO A 79 4.53 2.74 12.86
CA PRO A 79 3.12 2.63 13.22
C PRO A 79 2.85 3.22 14.61
N MET A 80 1.79 4.01 14.73
CA MET A 80 1.36 4.68 15.97
C MET A 80 -0.14 4.51 16.21
N ARG A 81 -0.65 4.91 17.37
CA ARG A 81 -2.09 5.02 17.62
C ARG A 81 -2.55 6.47 17.47
N LEU A 82 -3.62 6.68 16.75
CA LEU A 82 -4.27 7.98 16.57
C LEU A 82 -5.78 7.78 16.70
N LEU A 83 -6.41 8.44 17.68
CA LEU A 83 -7.85 8.33 17.97
C LEU A 83 -8.39 6.89 18.02
N GLY A 84 -7.59 5.95 18.54
CA GLY A 84 -7.95 4.54 18.66
C GLY A 84 -7.61 3.67 17.43
N SER A 85 -7.39 4.27 16.26
CA SER A 85 -6.89 3.60 15.06
C SER A 85 -5.38 3.36 15.12
N ARG A 86 -4.89 2.32 14.44
CA ARG A 86 -3.46 2.16 14.14
C ARG A 86 -3.16 2.92 12.86
N VAL A 87 -2.16 3.79 12.86
CA VAL A 87 -1.84 4.67 11.73
C VAL A 87 -0.36 4.61 11.41
N GLN A 88 -0.02 4.68 10.13
CA GLN A 88 1.34 4.97 9.70
C GLN A 88 1.31 6.08 8.66
N LEU A 89 2.23 7.04 8.79
CA LEU A 89 2.35 8.17 7.88
C LEU A 89 3.29 7.82 6.73
N PHE A 90 2.91 8.24 5.53
CA PHE A 90 3.70 8.19 4.31
C PHE A 90 3.84 9.59 3.75
N GLN A 91 4.76 9.78 2.81
CA GLN A 91 5.03 11.11 2.25
C GLN A 91 3.79 11.81 1.67
N ARG A 92 2.81 11.06 1.14
CA ARG A 92 1.62 11.65 0.49
C ARG A 92 0.31 11.40 1.21
N GLN A 93 0.24 10.38 2.05
CA GLN A 93 -1.00 9.95 2.71
C GLN A 93 -0.68 9.24 4.03
N ALA A 94 -1.70 9.06 4.87
CA ALA A 94 -1.61 8.19 6.04
C ALA A 94 -2.50 6.97 5.84
N ILE A 95 -2.00 5.76 6.14
CA ILE A 95 -2.83 4.55 6.18
C ILE A 95 -3.30 4.36 7.62
N GLU A 96 -4.60 4.13 7.78
CA GLU A 96 -5.21 3.75 9.05
C GLU A 96 -5.81 2.34 9.00
N VAL A 97 -5.67 1.63 10.11
CA VAL A 97 -6.47 0.46 10.45
C VAL A 97 -7.41 0.85 11.57
N ARG A 98 -8.70 0.87 11.25
CA ARG A 98 -9.77 1.26 12.17
C ARG A 98 -10.04 0.17 13.21
N PRO A 99 -10.75 0.49 14.32
CA PRO A 99 -11.06 -0.49 15.36
C PRO A 99 -11.83 -1.72 14.86
N ASP A 100 -12.60 -1.59 13.77
CA ASP A 100 -13.33 -2.70 13.13
C ASP A 100 -12.44 -3.56 12.21
N GLY A 101 -11.15 -3.24 12.09
CA GLY A 101 -10.19 -3.92 11.24
C GLY A 101 -10.18 -3.44 9.79
N SER A 102 -11.08 -2.52 9.39
CA SER A 102 -11.04 -1.94 8.05
C SER A 102 -9.76 -1.12 7.84
N VAL A 103 -9.17 -1.23 6.66
CA VAL A 103 -7.94 -0.51 6.29
C VAL A 103 -8.26 0.50 5.19
N GLY A 104 -7.72 1.70 5.30
CA GLY A 104 -7.87 2.73 4.28
C GLY A 104 -6.92 3.89 4.52
N THR A 105 -6.96 4.88 3.64
CA THR A 105 -6.29 6.16 3.89
C THR A 105 -7.09 7.00 4.87
N LEU A 106 -6.40 7.56 5.86
CA LEU A 106 -6.95 8.52 6.81
C LEU A 106 -7.32 9.82 6.07
N ASN A 107 -8.53 10.32 6.31
CA ASN A 107 -8.90 11.64 5.79
C ASN A 107 -8.25 12.72 6.66
N LEU A 108 -7.21 13.37 6.12
CA LEU A 108 -6.49 14.45 6.81
C LEU A 108 -7.07 15.83 6.51
N VAL A 109 -7.85 16.00 5.44
CA VAL A 109 -8.24 17.32 4.90
C VAL A 109 -9.58 17.85 5.41
N ASP A 110 -10.30 17.04 6.18
CA ASP A 110 -11.52 17.39 6.90
C ASP A 110 -11.36 17.12 8.42
N GLY A 111 -12.16 17.82 9.23
CA GLY A 111 -12.42 17.44 10.62
C GLY A 111 -11.26 17.63 11.59
N ASP A 112 -11.07 16.61 12.45
CA ASP A 112 -10.28 16.63 13.70
C ASP A 112 -8.75 16.78 13.51
N PHE A 113 -8.27 16.76 12.27
CA PHE A 113 -6.83 16.81 11.95
C PHE A 113 -6.41 18.14 11.34
N LEU A 114 -6.78 18.39 10.07
CA LEU A 114 -6.44 19.65 9.39
C LEU A 114 -7.71 20.38 8.95
N PRO A 115 -8.13 21.44 9.68
CA PRO A 115 -9.24 22.27 9.25
C PRO A 115 -8.81 23.18 8.10
N LEU A 116 -8.74 22.63 6.87
CA LEU A 116 -8.20 23.34 5.70
C LEU A 116 -8.87 24.68 5.43
N ALA A 117 -10.18 24.79 5.60
CA ALA A 117 -10.89 26.05 5.41
C ALA A 117 -10.48 27.13 6.42
N THR A 118 -10.12 26.72 7.64
CA THR A 118 -9.63 27.63 8.69
C THR A 118 -8.20 28.09 8.39
N ILE A 119 -7.36 27.19 7.85
CA ILE A 119 -5.93 27.47 7.62
C ILE A 119 -5.69 28.18 6.28
N ALA A 120 -6.36 27.73 5.22
CA ALA A 120 -6.15 28.19 3.84
C ALA A 120 -7.29 29.10 3.33
N GLY A 121 -8.28 29.40 4.17
CA GLY A 121 -9.37 30.33 3.87
C GLY A 121 -10.66 29.65 3.37
N PRO A 122 -11.78 30.40 3.32
CA PRO A 122 -13.12 29.86 3.09
C PRO A 122 -13.30 29.21 1.71
N GLY A 123 -12.49 29.56 0.72
CA GLY A 123 -12.48 28.92 -0.60
C GLY A 123 -12.09 27.43 -0.56
N MET A 124 -11.40 26.98 0.50
CA MET A 124 -11.01 25.57 0.71
C MET A 124 -12.05 24.76 1.50
N ALA A 125 -13.21 25.35 1.81
CA ALA A 125 -14.33 24.60 2.35
C ALA A 125 -14.93 23.65 1.29
N PRO A 126 -15.48 22.49 1.69
CA PRO A 126 -16.27 21.66 0.79
C PRO A 126 -17.46 22.44 0.18
N ASP A 127 -17.70 22.25 -1.11
CA ASP A 127 -18.84 22.82 -1.83
C ASP A 127 -20.08 21.93 -1.67
N PRO A 128 -21.18 22.41 -1.06
CA PRO A 128 -22.37 21.60 -0.80
C PRO A 128 -23.01 21.03 -2.07
N GLY A 129 -22.96 21.76 -3.19
CA GLY A 129 -23.53 21.31 -4.46
C GLY A 129 -22.73 20.17 -5.09
N LEU A 130 -21.41 20.17 -4.93
CA LEU A 130 -20.55 19.05 -5.31
C LEU A 130 -20.78 17.83 -4.40
N LEU A 131 -20.82 18.04 -3.08
CA LEU A 131 -21.09 16.96 -2.12
C LEU A 131 -22.41 16.25 -2.39
N ALA A 132 -23.48 17.01 -2.71
CA ALA A 132 -24.79 16.45 -3.01
C ALA A 132 -24.81 15.56 -4.28
N ARG A 133 -23.82 15.71 -5.17
CA ARG A 133 -23.70 14.92 -6.41
C ARG A 133 -22.67 13.80 -6.31
N LEU A 134 -21.97 13.65 -5.18
CA LEU A 134 -20.98 12.59 -5.02
C LEU A 134 -21.62 11.21 -5.21
N PRO A 135 -21.07 10.37 -6.11
CA PRO A 135 -21.54 9.01 -6.25
C PRO A 135 -21.30 8.22 -4.96
N LYS A 136 -22.30 7.43 -4.55
CA LYS A 136 -22.20 6.57 -3.37
C LYS A 136 -21.37 5.31 -3.67
N PRO A 137 -20.28 5.01 -2.94
CA PRO A 137 -19.54 3.76 -3.09
C PRO A 137 -20.47 2.53 -2.99
N GLY A 138 -20.19 1.50 -3.79
CA GLY A 138 -20.98 0.26 -3.83
C GLY A 138 -22.31 0.33 -4.60
N SER A 139 -22.73 1.51 -5.10
CA SER A 139 -23.94 1.62 -5.91
C SER A 139 -23.74 1.05 -7.34
N PRO A 140 -24.78 0.50 -8.00
CA PRO A 140 -24.64 -0.11 -9.34
C PRO A 140 -24.09 0.87 -10.37
N GLY A 141 -22.97 0.57 -11.05
CA GLY A 141 -22.34 1.51 -11.99
C GLY A 141 -21.56 2.66 -11.34
N TYR A 142 -21.16 2.51 -10.06
CA TYR A 142 -20.38 3.50 -9.30
C TYR A 142 -19.18 4.03 -10.08
N ALA A 143 -18.34 3.16 -10.65
CA ALA A 143 -17.13 3.57 -11.35
C ALA A 143 -17.39 4.53 -12.53
N GLN A 144 -18.44 4.26 -13.33
CA GLN A 144 -18.81 5.14 -14.44
C GLN A 144 -19.31 6.50 -13.95
N ARG A 145 -20.16 6.52 -12.91
CA ARG A 145 -20.65 7.77 -12.32
C ARG A 145 -19.54 8.56 -11.65
N ALA A 146 -18.62 7.89 -10.96
CA ALA A 146 -17.45 8.51 -10.34
C ALA A 146 -16.51 9.12 -11.39
N SER A 147 -16.27 8.43 -12.51
CA SER A 147 -15.50 8.98 -13.62
C SER A 147 -16.18 10.20 -14.23
N ALA A 148 -17.49 10.14 -14.49
CA ALA A 148 -18.24 11.28 -15.03
C ALA A 148 -18.29 12.46 -14.05
N TYR A 149 -18.41 12.18 -12.75
CA TYR A 149 -18.33 13.19 -11.69
C TYR A 149 -16.96 13.88 -11.70
N LEU A 150 -15.87 13.10 -11.76
CA LEU A 150 -14.51 13.64 -11.84
C LEU A 150 -14.36 14.57 -13.04
N ASP A 151 -14.82 14.17 -14.23
CA ASP A 151 -14.74 15.01 -15.44
C ASP A 151 -15.49 16.34 -15.28
N SER A 152 -16.58 16.35 -14.52
CA SER A 152 -17.35 17.57 -14.24
C SER A 152 -16.76 18.47 -13.15
N ALA A 153 -15.96 17.90 -12.23
CA ALA A 153 -15.54 18.58 -11.00
C ALA A 153 -14.02 18.87 -10.94
N ALA A 154 -13.21 18.18 -11.75
CA ALA A 154 -11.76 18.37 -11.84
C ALA A 154 -11.37 18.78 -13.27
N PRO A 155 -11.58 20.04 -13.64
CA PRO A 155 -11.30 20.50 -15.01
C PRO A 155 -9.80 20.43 -15.34
N ASN A 156 -9.49 20.25 -16.61
CA ASN A 156 -8.11 20.37 -17.11
C ASN A 156 -7.75 21.82 -17.50
N ASP A 157 -8.77 22.65 -17.74
CA ASP A 157 -8.65 24.06 -18.09
C ASP A 157 -9.55 24.89 -17.16
N TRP A 158 -9.00 25.92 -16.52
CA TRP A 158 -9.74 26.78 -15.61
C TRP A 158 -9.16 28.19 -15.61
N ASN A 159 -9.98 29.23 -15.81
CA ASN A 159 -9.55 30.63 -15.85
C ASN A 159 -8.32 30.90 -16.75
N GLY A 160 -8.28 30.27 -17.93
CA GLY A 160 -7.16 30.39 -18.88
C GLY A 160 -5.89 29.65 -18.47
N MET A 161 -5.90 28.89 -17.37
CA MET A 161 -4.82 28.01 -16.94
C MET A 161 -5.09 26.56 -17.34
N ARG A 162 -4.05 25.86 -17.79
CA ARG A 162 -4.06 24.41 -18.02
C ARG A 162 -3.80 23.66 -16.71
N VAL A 163 -4.76 23.74 -15.80
CA VAL A 163 -4.65 23.20 -14.43
C VAL A 163 -4.62 21.67 -14.34
N ARG A 164 -5.00 20.95 -15.40
CA ARG A 164 -4.83 19.49 -15.53
C ARG A 164 -5.32 18.62 -14.36
N PHE A 165 -6.21 19.09 -13.49
CA PHE A 165 -6.57 18.36 -12.27
C PHE A 165 -7.11 16.95 -12.56
N GLY A 166 -8.05 16.82 -13.50
CA GLY A 166 -8.60 15.53 -13.90
C GLY A 166 -7.57 14.62 -14.58
N ALA A 167 -6.70 15.18 -15.44
CA ALA A 167 -5.63 14.44 -16.08
C ALA A 167 -4.59 13.92 -15.08
N THR A 168 -4.16 14.77 -14.15
CA THR A 168 -3.23 14.39 -13.07
C THR A 168 -3.83 13.29 -12.22
N TYR A 169 -5.10 13.40 -11.83
CA TYR A 169 -5.81 12.36 -11.08
C TYR A 169 -5.76 11.00 -11.78
N ARG A 170 -6.11 10.97 -13.07
CA ARG A 170 -6.13 9.73 -13.87
C ARG A 170 -4.73 9.16 -14.11
N SER A 171 -3.69 9.97 -13.96
CA SER A 171 -2.29 9.57 -14.15
C SER A 171 -1.58 9.16 -12.86
N MET A 172 -2.21 9.32 -11.69
CA MET A 172 -1.60 9.00 -10.39
C MET A 172 -1.08 7.57 -10.31
N LEU A 173 -1.83 6.63 -10.91
CA LEU A 173 -1.50 5.21 -10.92
C LEU A 173 -1.49 4.68 -12.33
N LYS A 174 -0.48 3.87 -12.61
CA LYS A 174 -0.37 3.01 -13.79
C LYS A 174 -0.66 1.57 -13.39
N CYS A 175 -1.02 0.76 -14.38
CA CYS A 175 -1.21 -0.67 -14.13
C CYS A 175 0.04 -1.39 -13.61
N SER A 176 1.23 -0.90 -13.98
CA SER A 176 2.50 -1.39 -13.45
C SER A 176 2.65 -1.22 -11.93
N ASP A 177 1.89 -0.31 -11.33
CA ASP A 177 2.01 0.03 -9.92
C ASP A 177 1.12 -0.89 -9.05
N LEU A 178 0.12 -1.55 -9.65
CA LEU A 178 -0.86 -2.37 -8.93
C LEU A 178 -0.39 -3.83 -8.81
N ALA A 179 0.37 -4.13 -7.76
CA ALA A 179 0.83 -5.47 -7.48
C ALA A 179 -0.34 -6.46 -7.29
N GLY A 180 -0.31 -7.60 -8.00
CA GLY A 180 -1.30 -8.67 -7.85
C GLY A 180 -2.63 -8.45 -8.58
N ALA A 181 -2.78 -7.38 -9.37
CA ALA A 181 -3.96 -7.20 -10.22
C ALA A 181 -3.92 -8.15 -11.43
N ALA A 182 -4.73 -9.22 -11.41
CA ALA A 182 -4.79 -10.22 -12.48
C ALA A 182 -5.21 -9.63 -13.85
N SER A 183 -6.02 -8.58 -13.83
CA SER A 183 -6.39 -7.78 -14.99
C SER A 183 -6.44 -6.31 -14.58
N CYS A 184 -5.65 -5.46 -15.23
CA CYS A 184 -5.67 -4.03 -14.98
C CYS A 184 -6.18 -3.26 -16.20
N THR A 185 -7.18 -2.43 -15.97
CA THR A 185 -7.75 -1.50 -16.94
C THR A 185 -7.72 -0.08 -16.36
N GLY A 186 -8.07 0.93 -17.16
CA GLY A 186 -8.27 2.29 -16.64
C GLY A 186 -9.34 2.39 -15.56
N ALA A 187 -10.33 1.47 -15.54
CA ALA A 187 -11.31 1.40 -14.46
C ALA A 187 -10.70 0.85 -13.15
N THR A 188 -9.75 -0.09 -13.26
CA THR A 188 -9.02 -0.63 -12.11
C THR A 188 -8.19 0.47 -11.45
N THR A 189 -7.36 1.18 -12.21
CA THR A 189 -6.53 2.27 -11.67
C THR A 189 -7.41 3.39 -11.11
N PHE A 190 -8.48 3.77 -11.80
CA PHE A 190 -9.42 4.77 -11.30
C PHE A 190 -10.03 4.38 -9.94
N SER A 191 -10.45 3.11 -9.77
CA SER A 191 -11.01 2.63 -8.51
C SER A 191 -10.00 2.76 -7.38
N VAL A 192 -8.76 2.31 -7.59
CA VAL A 192 -7.70 2.39 -6.57
C VAL A 192 -7.35 3.85 -6.26
N THR A 193 -7.26 4.73 -7.27
CA THR A 193 -7.05 6.16 -7.06
C THR A 193 -8.19 6.79 -6.25
N SER A 194 -9.44 6.40 -6.50
CA SER A 194 -10.60 6.85 -5.72
C SER A 194 -10.56 6.37 -4.27
N ASP A 195 -10.06 5.17 -4.02
CA ASP A 195 -9.92 4.66 -2.66
C ASP A 195 -8.83 5.41 -1.88
N LEU A 196 -7.73 5.77 -2.54
CA LEU A 196 -6.61 6.52 -1.96
C LEU A 196 -6.89 8.01 -1.75
N TYR A 197 -7.35 8.70 -2.79
CA TYR A 197 -7.41 10.17 -2.82
C TYR A 197 -8.84 10.71 -2.72
N GLY A 198 -9.81 9.87 -3.11
CA GLY A 198 -11.23 10.23 -3.17
C GLY A 198 -11.58 11.07 -4.39
N LEU A 199 -12.77 11.66 -4.39
CA LEU A 199 -13.26 12.52 -5.47
C LEU A 199 -13.20 14.02 -5.08
N PRO A 200 -13.27 14.94 -6.05
CA PRO A 200 -13.33 16.37 -5.76
C PRO A 200 -14.50 16.72 -4.84
N THR A 201 -14.26 17.64 -3.90
CA THR A 201 -15.28 18.12 -2.95
C THR A 201 -15.39 19.65 -2.94
N GLY A 202 -14.49 20.35 -3.62
CA GLY A 202 -14.54 21.80 -3.80
C GLY A 202 -14.39 22.18 -5.26
N LYS A 203 -14.55 23.47 -5.56
CA LYS A 203 -14.25 24.04 -6.88
C LYS A 203 -12.77 24.44 -6.94
N PRO A 204 -12.17 24.56 -8.15
CA PRO A 204 -10.87 25.18 -8.27
C PRO A 204 -10.88 26.58 -7.68
N ILE A 205 -9.85 26.91 -6.93
CA ILE A 205 -9.60 28.27 -6.40
C ILE A 205 -8.20 28.72 -6.78
N ALA A 206 -8.01 30.03 -6.92
CA ALA A 206 -6.68 30.62 -7.04
C ALA A 206 -6.13 30.87 -5.63
N ASP A 207 -4.81 30.79 -5.49
CA ASP A 207 -4.16 31.25 -4.27
C ASP A 207 -4.34 32.78 -4.13
N PRO A 208 -4.93 33.28 -3.02
CA PRO A 208 -5.13 34.71 -2.81
C PRO A 208 -3.82 35.49 -2.65
N HIS A 209 -2.73 34.81 -2.33
CA HIS A 209 -1.40 35.38 -2.10
C HIS A 209 -0.44 35.17 -3.29
N SER A 210 -0.82 34.36 -4.28
CA SER A 210 0.01 34.07 -5.45
C SER A 210 -0.82 33.80 -6.71
N GLN A 211 -0.52 34.51 -7.80
CA GLN A 211 -1.15 34.22 -9.10
C GLN A 211 -0.57 32.97 -9.80
N ASP A 212 0.46 32.36 -9.19
CA ASP A 212 1.10 31.15 -9.72
C ASP A 212 0.27 29.90 -9.41
N TYR A 213 -0.43 29.88 -8.28
CA TYR A 213 -1.03 28.66 -7.75
C TYR A 213 -2.54 28.61 -7.90
N ALA A 214 -3.03 27.41 -8.20
CA ALA A 214 -4.44 27.07 -8.10
C ALA A 214 -4.60 25.73 -7.34
N TYR A 215 -5.67 25.62 -6.57
CA TYR A 215 -5.94 24.46 -5.74
C TYR A 215 -7.24 23.78 -6.13
N LEU A 216 -7.27 22.46 -6.00
CA LEU A 216 -8.52 21.69 -6.03
C LEU A 216 -8.56 20.73 -4.85
N ARG A 217 -9.64 20.83 -4.07
CA ARG A 217 -9.89 19.98 -2.91
C ARG A 217 -10.53 18.65 -3.31
N PHE A 218 -9.98 17.56 -2.76
CA PHE A 218 -10.50 16.19 -2.83
C PHE A 218 -10.90 15.70 -1.44
N GLN A 219 -11.55 14.55 -1.34
CA GLN A 219 -11.95 13.99 -0.04
C GLN A 219 -10.76 13.68 0.88
N ARG A 220 -9.56 13.41 0.35
CA ARG A 220 -8.38 13.03 1.15
C ARG A 220 -7.10 13.77 0.78
N GLY A 221 -7.22 14.85 0.01
CA GLY A 221 -6.07 15.58 -0.48
C GLY A 221 -6.42 16.91 -1.14
N VAL A 222 -5.38 17.64 -1.50
CA VAL A 222 -5.47 18.88 -2.27
C VAL A 222 -4.46 18.78 -3.40
N MET A 223 -4.93 18.94 -4.63
CA MET A 223 -4.02 19.13 -5.75
C MET A 223 -3.61 20.59 -5.84
N VAL A 224 -2.34 20.81 -6.18
CA VAL A 224 -1.76 22.12 -6.38
C VAL A 224 -1.26 22.22 -7.82
N TYR A 225 -1.78 23.17 -8.58
CA TYR A 225 -1.23 23.57 -9.87
C TYR A 225 -0.25 24.72 -9.68
N SER A 226 0.91 24.68 -10.35
CA SER A 226 1.82 25.81 -10.52
C SER A 226 1.87 26.26 -11.97
N ARG A 227 1.66 27.55 -12.21
CA ARG A 227 1.78 28.15 -13.53
C ARG A 227 3.22 28.15 -14.03
N THR A 228 4.17 28.44 -13.15
CA THR A 228 5.61 28.50 -13.45
C THR A 228 6.15 27.12 -13.82
N ALA A 229 5.83 26.09 -13.04
CA ALA A 229 6.24 24.72 -13.36
C ALA A 229 5.36 24.07 -14.45
N SER A 230 4.19 24.66 -14.73
CA SER A 230 3.22 24.16 -15.72
C SER A 230 2.75 22.73 -15.41
N ASP A 231 2.70 22.38 -14.13
CA ASP A 231 2.37 21.06 -13.63
C ASP A 231 1.36 21.12 -12.48
N THR A 232 0.78 19.96 -12.20
CA THR A 232 -0.15 19.79 -11.09
C THR A 232 0.31 18.62 -10.26
N GLN A 233 0.52 18.88 -8.99
CA GLN A 233 1.05 17.95 -8.00
C GLN A 233 -0.06 17.53 -7.03
N TRP A 234 0.14 16.38 -6.41
CA TRP A 234 -0.84 15.70 -5.56
C TRP A 234 -0.19 14.98 -4.38
#